data_AF-A0A1A9WN63-F1
#
_entry.id   AF-A0A1A9WN63-F1
#
_cell.length_a   1.000
_cell.length_b   1.000
_cell.length_c   1.000
_cell.angle_alpha   90.00
_cell.angle_beta   90.00
_cell.angle_gamma   90.00
#
_symmetry.space_group_name_H-M   'P 1'
#
loop_
_entity.id
_entity.type
_entity.pdbx_description
1 polymer ?
#
loop_
_entity_poly.entity_id
_entity_poly.type
_entity_poly.pdbx_seq_one_letter_code
_entity_poly.pdbx_strand_id
1 'polypeptide(L)'
;MNEGYTLLNLIFRATFIPGVFIIVWLTGLISLTTVQICLAAFGVIFVVLPLIFRYSVTLQRGILFLTFITYPRDLDLSNPSSVGLYATRSFFLNVRDTDVDNETTNNDESRKTSVIRIGIWHVLPRHVAKRFAKELHVNMDVFDDNDRNVTEFKDETLDLLEPVMKTSFPNINRENENFFYERLMKMPGNTVILYLHGNTASRGSGHRLDVYKMLRNLGYHVVALDYRGYGDSDPISPTEEGVVRDAMTVYNYICNITTNPVIIWGHSLGTGVATNMLSQLNYMNEKGPKGVILESPFTNIRDEIRQHPFARPFKHLPWFDLTIARPMYSNSLRFESDQHISEFRQPIMILHAEDDYVVPFQLGYQLYRIALDTRGKSWGPVEFHRFEASHHYGHKYIVHAPELPELVKNFVGTYRNEVF
;
A
#
# COMPACT_ATOMS: atom_id res chain seq x y z
N MET A 1 -21.06 -22.06 49.67
CA MET A 1 -21.72 -20.82 49.18
C MET A 1 -21.63 -20.62 47.67
N ASN A 2 -20.60 -21.14 46.97
CA ASN A 2 -20.47 -20.93 45.51
C ASN A 2 -21.43 -21.77 44.64
N GLU A 3 -21.67 -23.05 44.97
CA GLU A 3 -22.48 -23.94 44.11
C GLU A 3 -23.96 -23.54 44.02
N GLY A 4 -24.55 -23.07 45.12
CA GLY A 4 -25.94 -22.61 45.15
C GLY A 4 -26.16 -21.37 44.28
N TYR A 5 -25.20 -20.45 44.24
CA TYR A 5 -25.27 -19.27 43.37
C TYR A 5 -25.12 -19.65 41.90
N THR A 6 -24.20 -20.57 41.57
CA THR A 6 -24.02 -21.05 40.19
C THR A 6 -25.25 -21.80 39.70
N LEU A 7 -25.85 -22.65 40.52
CA LEU A 7 -27.07 -23.38 40.20
C LEU A 7 -28.27 -22.44 40.00
N LEU A 8 -28.45 -21.46 40.89
CA LEU A 8 -29.52 -20.47 40.79
C LEU A 8 -29.37 -19.61 39.52
N ASN A 9 -28.15 -19.21 39.18
CA ASN A 9 -27.86 -18.43 37.97
C ASN A 9 -28.06 -19.27 36.69
N LEU A 10 -27.75 -20.57 36.75
CA LEU A 10 -28.00 -21.50 35.65
C LEU A 10 -29.50 -21.71 35.43
N ILE A 11 -30.27 -21.93 36.50
CA ILE A 11 -31.74 -22.07 36.45
C ILE A 11 -32.37 -20.76 35.99
N PHE A 12 -31.93 -19.62 36.52
CA PHE A 12 -32.42 -18.31 36.10
C PHE A 12 -32.19 -18.09 34.59
N ARG A 13 -30.98 -18.36 34.08
CA ARG A 13 -30.71 -18.25 32.63
C ARG A 13 -31.49 -19.28 31.80
N ALA A 14 -31.66 -20.50 32.31
CA ALA A 14 -32.35 -21.59 31.61
C ALA A 14 -33.88 -21.44 31.60
N THR A 15 -34.47 -20.73 32.57
CA THR A 15 -35.93 -20.60 32.70
C THR A 15 -36.42 -19.19 32.41
N PHE A 16 -35.72 -18.15 32.88
CA PHE A 16 -36.15 -16.77 32.73
C PHE A 16 -35.95 -16.27 31.30
N ILE A 17 -34.82 -16.58 30.64
CA ILE A 17 -34.57 -16.12 29.26
C ILE A 17 -35.58 -16.75 28.29
N PRO A 18 -35.81 -18.08 28.26
CA PRO A 18 -36.85 -18.65 27.42
C PRO A 18 -38.25 -18.20 27.83
N GLY A 19 -38.51 -18.04 29.13
CA GLY A 19 -39.78 -17.54 29.66
C GLY A 19 -40.11 -16.13 29.17
N VAL A 20 -39.12 -15.22 29.14
CA VAL A 20 -39.29 -13.86 28.59
C VAL A 20 -39.56 -13.92 27.08
N PHE A 21 -38.84 -14.74 26.31
CA PHE A 21 -39.13 -14.90 24.88
C PHE A 21 -40.54 -15.43 24.63
N ILE A 22 -40.98 -16.43 25.41
CA ILE A 22 -42.33 -17.00 25.32
C ILE A 22 -43.39 -15.97 25.71
N ILE A 23 -43.19 -15.24 26.81
CA ILE A 23 -44.12 -14.19 27.26
C ILE A 23 -44.21 -13.09 26.21
N VAL A 24 -43.08 -12.59 25.71
CA VAL A 24 -43.02 -11.53 24.70
C VAL A 24 -43.69 -11.95 23.37
N TRP A 25 -43.58 -13.23 23.01
CA TRP A 25 -44.28 -13.81 21.87
C TRP A 25 -45.79 -13.96 22.13
N LEU A 26 -46.18 -14.49 23.30
CA LEU A 26 -47.58 -14.68 23.71
C LEU A 26 -48.33 -13.35 23.91
N THR A 27 -47.66 -12.30 24.38
CA THR A 27 -48.23 -10.96 24.56
C THR A 27 -48.24 -10.15 23.27
N GLY A 28 -47.74 -10.69 22.15
CA GLY A 28 -47.66 -9.99 20.86
C GLY A 28 -46.69 -8.80 20.85
N LEU A 29 -45.81 -8.69 21.86
CA LEU A 29 -44.83 -7.61 21.99
C LEU A 29 -43.72 -7.70 20.93
N ILE A 30 -43.37 -8.92 20.50
CA ILE A 30 -42.69 -9.16 19.22
C ILE A 30 -43.75 -9.62 18.24
N SER A 31 -44.12 -8.76 17.30
CA SER A 31 -45.06 -9.12 16.24
C SER A 31 -44.50 -10.24 15.37
N LEU A 32 -45.36 -11.12 14.83
CA LEU A 32 -44.97 -12.09 13.81
C LEU A 32 -44.19 -11.43 12.66
N THR A 33 -44.58 -10.20 12.32
CA THR A 33 -43.91 -9.35 11.33
C THR A 33 -42.46 -9.04 11.72
N THR A 34 -42.16 -8.76 12.99
CA THR A 34 -40.80 -8.54 13.48
C THR A 34 -39.94 -9.79 13.30
N VAL A 35 -40.45 -10.97 13.64
CA VAL A 35 -39.73 -12.24 13.43
C VAL A 35 -39.49 -12.49 11.95
N GLN A 36 -40.50 -12.27 11.10
CA GLN A 36 -40.37 -12.39 9.64
C GLN A 36 -39.32 -11.44 9.07
N ILE A 37 -39.28 -10.19 9.52
CA ILE A 37 -38.27 -9.21 9.12
C ILE A 37 -36.88 -9.67 9.57
N CYS A 38 -36.72 -10.14 10.80
CA CYS A 38 -35.44 -10.65 11.29
C CYS A 38 -34.96 -11.87 10.51
N LEU A 39 -35.85 -12.82 10.19
CA LEU A 39 -35.52 -13.99 9.37
C LEU A 39 -35.20 -13.62 7.92
N ALA A 40 -35.93 -12.68 7.34
CA ALA A 40 -35.63 -12.16 6.00
C ALA A 40 -34.27 -11.45 5.97
N ALA A 41 -34.00 -10.59 6.95
CA ALA A 41 -32.70 -9.92 7.10
C ALA A 41 -31.57 -10.94 7.29
N PHE A 42 -31.80 -11.98 8.11
CA PHE A 42 -30.85 -13.09 8.27
C PHE A 42 -30.58 -13.80 6.94
N GLY A 43 -31.63 -14.17 6.19
CA GLY A 43 -31.49 -14.79 4.87
C GLY A 43 -30.72 -13.90 3.88
N VAL A 44 -30.98 -12.60 3.88
CA VAL A 44 -30.26 -11.66 3.01
C VAL A 44 -28.78 -11.57 3.41
N ILE A 45 -28.48 -11.36 4.70
CA ILE A 45 -27.12 -11.13 5.19
C ILE A 45 -26.26 -12.39 5.12
N PHE A 46 -26.83 -13.56 5.44
CA PHE A 46 -26.07 -14.80 5.59
C PHE A 46 -26.19 -15.78 4.42
N VAL A 47 -27.10 -15.56 3.48
CA VAL A 47 -27.27 -16.42 2.30
C VAL A 47 -27.13 -15.61 1.02
N VAL A 48 -27.96 -14.59 0.82
CA VAL A 48 -28.01 -13.85 -0.46
C VAL A 48 -26.71 -13.06 -0.69
N LEU A 49 -26.27 -12.23 0.26
CA LEU A 49 -25.06 -11.42 0.12
C LEU A 49 -23.79 -12.27 -0.09
N PRO A 50 -23.54 -13.34 0.71
CA PRO A 50 -22.38 -14.20 0.48
C PRO A 50 -22.40 -14.90 -0.87
N LEU A 51 -23.58 -15.31 -1.37
CA LEU A 51 -23.71 -15.91 -2.70
C LEU A 51 -23.45 -14.87 -3.81
N ILE A 52 -23.98 -13.65 -3.69
CA ILE A 52 -23.68 -12.56 -4.63
C ILE A 52 -22.16 -12.31 -4.67
N PHE A 53 -21.52 -12.20 -3.52
CA PHE A 53 -20.07 -12.05 -3.44
C PHE A 53 -19.34 -13.22 -4.10
N ARG A 54 -19.73 -14.46 -3.82
CA ARG A 54 -19.11 -15.66 -4.39
C ARG A 54 -19.08 -15.66 -5.92
N TYR A 55 -20.17 -15.23 -6.56
CA TYR A 55 -20.32 -15.29 -8.02
C TYR A 55 -19.99 -13.98 -8.74
N SER A 56 -19.78 -12.87 -8.03
CA SER A 56 -19.46 -11.58 -8.64
C SER A 56 -17.98 -11.22 -8.47
N VAL A 57 -17.18 -11.45 -9.53
CA VAL A 57 -15.76 -11.04 -9.58
C VAL A 57 -15.62 -9.52 -9.50
N THR A 58 -16.54 -8.77 -10.10
CA THR A 58 -16.55 -7.30 -10.03
C THR A 58 -16.75 -6.82 -8.60
N LEU A 59 -17.66 -7.43 -7.83
CA LEU A 59 -17.88 -7.06 -6.43
C LEU A 59 -16.66 -7.42 -5.57
N GLN A 60 -16.07 -8.60 -5.82
CA GLN A 60 -14.83 -9.05 -5.20
C GLN A 60 -13.69 -8.05 -5.42
N ARG A 61 -13.41 -7.66 -6.67
CA ARG A 61 -12.41 -6.62 -7.02
C ARG A 61 -12.77 -5.28 -6.38
N GLY A 62 -14.04 -4.89 -6.44
CA GLY A 62 -14.52 -3.62 -5.88
C GLY A 62 -14.28 -3.52 -4.37
N ILE A 63 -14.52 -4.60 -3.62
CA ILE A 63 -14.29 -4.65 -2.17
C ILE A 63 -12.81 -4.72 -1.83
N LEU A 64 -11.99 -5.42 -2.64
CA LEU A 64 -10.56 -5.54 -2.39
C LEU A 64 -9.81 -4.25 -2.67
N PHE A 65 -10.11 -3.57 -3.79
CA PHE A 65 -9.37 -2.38 -4.24
C PHE A 65 -10.03 -1.05 -3.85
N LEU A 66 -11.32 -1.06 -3.47
CA LEU A 66 -12.05 0.12 -2.98
C LEU A 66 -11.76 1.42 -3.75
N THR A 67 -11.61 1.33 -5.08
CA THR A 67 -11.20 2.44 -5.95
C THR A 67 -12.17 3.60 -5.94
N PHE A 68 -13.43 3.34 -5.58
CA PHE A 68 -14.48 4.34 -5.43
C PHE A 68 -14.32 5.20 -4.16
N ILE A 69 -13.46 4.83 -3.21
CA ILE A 69 -13.21 5.61 -1.99
C ILE A 69 -12.11 6.63 -2.28
N THR A 70 -12.52 7.84 -2.65
CA THR A 70 -11.62 8.99 -2.81
C THR A 70 -11.71 9.88 -1.57
N TYR A 71 -10.64 9.93 -0.78
CA TYR A 71 -10.52 10.81 0.38
C TYR A 71 -9.09 11.36 0.52
N PRO A 72 -8.90 12.68 0.69
CA PRO A 72 -9.92 13.76 0.68
C PRO A 72 -10.64 13.89 -0.68
N ARG A 73 -11.87 14.39 -0.67
CA ARG A 73 -12.65 14.64 -1.90
C ARG A 73 -12.07 15.82 -2.67
N ASP A 74 -12.13 15.76 -4.00
CA ASP A 74 -11.71 16.84 -4.91
C ASP A 74 -10.22 17.22 -4.82
N LEU A 75 -9.36 16.22 -4.61
CA LEU A 75 -7.92 16.42 -4.58
C LEU A 75 -7.34 16.70 -5.97
N ASP A 76 -6.68 17.85 -6.15
CA ASP A 76 -5.98 18.16 -7.40
C ASP A 76 -4.63 17.43 -7.48
N LEU A 77 -4.66 16.23 -8.06
CA LEU A 77 -3.48 15.40 -8.27
C LEU A 77 -2.53 15.96 -9.34
N SER A 78 -2.95 16.96 -10.12
CA SER A 78 -2.08 17.66 -11.07
C SER A 78 -1.23 18.74 -10.40
N ASN A 79 -1.62 19.20 -9.20
CA ASN A 79 -0.92 20.21 -8.42
C ASN A 79 -0.56 19.72 -7.00
N PRO A 80 0.53 18.96 -6.82
CA PRO A 80 0.94 18.42 -5.52
C PRO A 80 1.23 19.50 -4.45
N SER A 81 1.58 20.72 -4.88
CA SER A 81 1.80 21.84 -3.96
C SER A 81 0.54 22.21 -3.18
N SER A 82 -0.66 21.96 -3.74
CA SER A 82 -1.95 22.20 -3.07
C SER A 82 -2.14 21.35 -1.80
N VAL A 83 -1.45 20.21 -1.70
CA VAL A 83 -1.49 19.30 -0.54
C VAL A 83 -0.24 19.43 0.34
N GLY A 84 0.53 20.51 0.17
CA GLY A 84 1.74 20.78 0.94
C GLY A 84 2.97 19.96 0.49
N LEU A 85 2.97 19.47 -0.75
CA LEU A 85 4.09 18.74 -1.34
C LEU A 85 4.77 19.56 -2.45
N TYR A 86 5.49 20.61 -2.05
CA TYR A 86 6.23 21.49 -2.97
C TYR A 86 7.41 20.78 -3.66
N ALA A 87 7.88 21.35 -4.78
CA ALA A 87 8.95 20.78 -5.62
C ALA A 87 8.68 19.32 -6.00
N THR A 88 7.44 19.08 -6.45
CA THR A 88 6.96 17.79 -6.92
C THR A 88 6.31 17.97 -8.28
N ARG A 89 6.77 17.19 -9.26
CA ARG A 89 6.14 17.15 -10.58
C ARG A 89 5.08 16.05 -10.65
N SER A 90 4.03 16.28 -11.44
CA SER A 90 2.99 15.29 -11.75
C SER A 90 3.03 14.95 -13.24
N PHE A 91 3.05 13.66 -13.58
CA PHE A 91 3.09 13.19 -14.97
C PHE A 91 2.42 11.82 -15.09
N PHE A 92 2.19 11.38 -16.33
CA PHE A 92 1.58 10.08 -16.61
C PHE A 92 2.58 9.16 -17.31
N LEU A 93 2.51 7.87 -17.01
CA LEU A 93 3.16 6.82 -17.80
C LEU A 93 2.12 5.93 -18.47
N ASN A 94 2.49 5.41 -19.63
CA ASN A 94 1.68 4.50 -20.43
C ASN A 94 2.08 3.06 -20.11
N VAL A 95 1.15 2.30 -19.56
CA VAL A 95 1.27 0.85 -19.33
C VAL A 95 0.56 0.13 -20.47
N ARG A 96 1.20 -0.89 -21.04
CA ARG A 96 0.55 -1.77 -22.01
C ARG A 96 -0.28 -2.79 -21.24
N ASP A 97 -1.57 -2.83 -21.51
CA ASP A 97 -2.44 -3.84 -20.92
C ASP A 97 -2.49 -5.09 -21.79
N THR A 98 -2.16 -6.21 -21.18
CA THR A 98 -2.26 -7.54 -21.79
C THR A 98 -3.44 -8.34 -21.24
N ASP A 99 -4.14 -7.81 -20.22
CA ASP A 99 -5.21 -8.55 -19.53
C ASP A 99 -6.54 -8.56 -20.34
N VAL A 100 -6.71 -7.59 -21.25
CA VAL A 100 -7.89 -7.49 -22.14
C VAL A 100 -8.01 -8.68 -23.10
N ASP A 101 -6.91 -9.37 -23.40
CA ASP A 101 -6.88 -10.42 -24.42
C ASP A 101 -7.46 -11.77 -23.93
N ASN A 102 -7.67 -11.96 -22.62
CA ASN A 102 -8.07 -13.25 -22.04
C ASN A 102 -9.58 -13.41 -21.77
N GLU A 103 -10.38 -12.33 -21.79
CA GLU A 103 -11.84 -12.40 -21.57
C GLU A 103 -12.67 -12.50 -22.87
N THR A 104 -12.09 -12.28 -24.04
CA THR A 104 -12.78 -12.43 -25.35
C THR A 104 -12.35 -13.69 -26.09
N THR A 105 -13.06 -14.78 -25.86
CA THR A 105 -13.06 -15.91 -26.81
C THR A 105 -13.80 -15.55 -28.10
N ASN A 106 -13.12 -15.82 -29.22
CA ASN A 106 -13.68 -16.06 -30.55
C ASN A 106 -14.33 -14.85 -31.25
N ASN A 107 -13.51 -14.01 -31.86
CA ASN A 107 -13.47 -13.76 -33.31
C ASN A 107 -12.73 -12.45 -33.60
N ASP A 108 -11.92 -12.50 -34.66
CA ASP A 108 -11.37 -11.39 -35.44
C ASP A 108 -9.98 -10.79 -35.07
N GLU A 109 -9.19 -10.64 -36.13
CA GLU A 109 -7.78 -10.28 -36.20
C GLU A 109 -7.50 -8.80 -35.86
N SER A 110 -7.67 -8.40 -34.59
CA SER A 110 -6.94 -7.23 -34.08
C SER A 110 -6.59 -7.38 -32.61
N ARG A 111 -5.32 -7.73 -32.32
CA ARG A 111 -4.72 -7.58 -30.98
C ARG A 111 -4.69 -6.10 -30.64
N LYS A 112 -5.76 -5.57 -30.04
CA LYS A 112 -5.85 -4.17 -29.68
C LYS A 112 -5.27 -3.99 -28.27
N THR A 113 -3.94 -3.96 -28.18
CA THR A 113 -3.24 -3.61 -26.94
C THR A 113 -3.77 -2.26 -26.45
N SER A 114 -4.49 -2.26 -25.32
CA SER A 114 -4.99 -1.03 -24.72
C SER A 114 -3.85 -0.39 -23.92
N VAL A 115 -3.68 0.92 -24.09
CA VAL A 115 -2.66 1.69 -23.35
C VAL A 115 -3.37 2.36 -22.18
N ILE A 116 -2.91 2.07 -20.97
CA ILE A 116 -3.45 2.59 -19.71
C ILE A 116 -2.51 3.68 -19.21
N ARG A 117 -3.06 4.84 -18.89
CA ARG A 117 -2.31 5.93 -18.25
C ARG A 117 -2.39 5.80 -16.74
N ILE A 118 -1.22 5.79 -16.10
CA ILE A 118 -1.10 5.82 -14.64
C ILE A 118 -0.48 7.14 -14.19
N GLY A 119 -1.08 7.78 -13.18
CA GLY A 119 -0.63 9.05 -12.62
C GLY A 119 0.51 8.86 -11.63
N ILE A 120 1.55 9.70 -11.74
CA ILE A 120 2.79 9.58 -10.96
C ILE A 120 3.21 10.94 -10.44
N TRP A 121 3.69 10.95 -9.21
CA TRP A 121 4.41 12.06 -8.60
C TRP A 121 5.88 11.72 -8.45
N HIS A 122 6.74 12.70 -8.73
CA HIS A 122 8.16 12.65 -8.38
C HIS A 122 8.50 13.85 -7.49
N VAL A 123 8.78 13.56 -6.23
CA VAL A 123 9.11 14.51 -5.17
C VAL A 123 10.62 14.65 -5.05
N LEU A 124 11.13 15.89 -5.09
CA LEU A 124 12.56 16.14 -4.91
C LEU A 124 12.99 16.09 -3.44
N PRO A 125 14.24 15.64 -3.17
CA PRO A 125 14.86 15.79 -1.86
C PRO A 125 14.75 17.24 -1.35
N ARG A 126 14.58 17.42 -0.03
CA ARG A 126 14.40 18.76 0.57
C ARG A 126 15.59 19.67 0.31
N HIS A 127 16.82 19.17 0.44
CA HIS A 127 18.03 19.95 0.23
C HIS A 127 18.18 20.42 -1.23
N VAL A 128 17.86 19.55 -2.20
CA VAL A 128 17.82 19.92 -3.64
C VAL A 128 16.75 20.98 -3.90
N ALA A 129 15.54 20.79 -3.36
CA ALA A 129 14.45 21.76 -3.51
C ALA A 129 14.80 23.13 -2.92
N LYS A 130 15.51 23.18 -1.77
CA LYS A 130 16.01 24.43 -1.16
C LYS A 130 17.03 25.12 -2.07
N ARG A 131 17.92 24.36 -2.72
CA ARG A 131 18.99 24.88 -3.59
C ARG A 131 18.48 25.51 -4.89
N PHE A 132 17.38 24.95 -5.44
CA PHE A 132 16.73 25.41 -6.67
C PHE A 132 15.36 26.07 -6.42
N ALA A 133 15.12 26.59 -5.21
CA ALA A 133 13.81 27.12 -4.84
C ALA A 133 13.34 28.26 -5.77
N LYS A 134 14.27 29.09 -6.23
CA LYS A 134 14.00 30.19 -7.15
C LYS A 134 13.51 29.67 -8.51
N GLU A 135 14.25 28.73 -9.09
CA GLU A 135 13.95 28.14 -10.41
C GLU A 135 12.66 27.32 -10.38
N LEU A 136 12.35 26.69 -9.24
CA LEU A 136 11.13 25.90 -9.00
C LEU A 136 9.92 26.71 -8.53
N HIS A 137 10.06 28.03 -8.36
CA HIS A 137 9.01 28.91 -7.82
C HIS A 137 8.49 28.50 -6.43
N VAL A 138 9.37 28.01 -5.57
CA VAL A 138 9.04 27.61 -4.19
C VAL A 138 9.38 28.76 -3.24
N ASN A 139 8.43 29.16 -2.39
CA ASN A 139 8.68 30.15 -1.35
C ASN A 139 9.69 29.61 -0.33
N MET A 140 10.69 30.40 0.05
CA MET A 140 11.71 29.99 1.02
C MET A 140 11.16 29.76 2.43
N ASP A 141 10.05 30.41 2.81
CA ASP A 141 9.45 30.28 4.13
C ASP A 141 9.05 28.83 4.48
N VAL A 142 8.77 28.00 3.47
CA VAL A 142 8.42 26.57 3.67
C VAL A 142 9.59 25.74 4.21
N PHE A 143 10.80 26.29 4.17
CA PHE A 143 12.00 25.63 4.69
C PHE A 143 12.32 26.01 6.14
N ASP A 144 11.66 27.02 6.74
CA ASP A 144 11.96 27.50 8.10
C ASP A 144 11.33 26.66 9.22
N ASP A 145 10.25 25.93 8.92
CA ASP A 145 9.37 25.34 9.95
C ASP A 145 9.97 24.23 10.85
N ASN A 146 11.26 23.83 10.72
CA ASN A 146 11.88 22.82 11.61
C ASN A 146 13.44 22.78 11.60
N ASP A 147 14.14 23.88 11.29
CA ASP A 147 15.57 23.89 10.92
C ASP A 147 16.60 23.65 12.06
N ARG A 148 16.20 23.08 13.21
CA ARG A 148 17.16 22.82 14.32
C ARG A 148 17.87 21.47 14.27
N ASN A 149 17.29 20.47 13.60
CA ASN A 149 17.82 19.08 13.63
C ASN A 149 18.06 18.44 12.25
N VAL A 150 17.94 19.20 11.14
CA VAL A 150 18.23 18.66 9.81
C VAL A 150 19.72 18.82 9.56
N THR A 151 20.48 17.72 9.61
CA THR A 151 21.89 17.70 9.21
C THR A 151 22.03 18.28 7.81
N GLU A 152 22.90 19.28 7.67
CA GLU A 152 23.26 19.88 6.39
C GLU A 152 23.86 18.79 5.50
N PHE A 153 23.11 18.38 4.47
CA PHE A 153 23.59 17.39 3.50
C PHE A 153 24.66 18.05 2.64
N LYS A 154 25.93 17.70 2.90
CA LYS A 154 27.02 18.01 1.97
C LYS A 154 26.91 17.09 0.76
N ASP A 155 26.50 17.65 -0.36
CA ASP A 155 26.45 16.98 -1.65
C ASP A 155 27.43 17.64 -2.60
N GLU A 156 28.67 17.13 -2.62
CA GLU A 156 29.74 17.63 -3.48
C GLU A 156 29.37 17.53 -4.97
N THR A 157 28.57 16.54 -5.34
CA THR A 157 28.09 16.37 -6.72
C THR A 157 27.12 17.48 -7.10
N LEU A 158 26.22 17.83 -6.19
CA LEU A 158 25.30 18.94 -6.35
C LEU A 158 26.02 20.29 -6.42
N ASP A 159 27.00 20.52 -5.56
CA ASP A 159 27.81 21.75 -5.58
C ASP A 159 28.52 21.96 -6.93
N LEU A 160 29.05 20.88 -7.52
CA LEU A 160 29.71 20.94 -8.83
C LEU A 160 28.73 21.17 -9.98
N LEU A 161 27.54 20.58 -9.93
CA LEU A 161 26.58 20.58 -11.04
C LEU A 161 25.58 21.74 -10.99
N GLU A 162 25.40 22.36 -9.84
CA GLU A 162 24.45 23.45 -9.66
C GLU A 162 24.63 24.61 -10.67
N PRO A 163 25.84 25.16 -10.92
CA PRO A 163 25.99 26.25 -11.88
C PRO A 163 25.52 25.86 -13.29
N VAL A 164 25.81 24.62 -13.68
CA VAL A 164 25.40 24.05 -14.97
C VAL A 164 23.89 23.88 -15.02
N MET A 165 23.28 23.38 -13.94
CA MET A 165 21.82 23.22 -13.81
C MET A 165 21.11 24.57 -13.88
N LYS A 166 21.55 25.59 -13.14
CA LYS A 166 20.96 26.94 -13.17
C LYS A 166 21.11 27.62 -14.52
N THR A 167 22.23 27.39 -15.21
CA THR A 167 22.44 27.92 -16.57
C THR A 167 21.56 27.21 -17.60
N SER A 168 21.41 25.89 -17.49
CA SER A 168 20.60 25.09 -18.41
C SER A 168 19.09 25.26 -18.18
N PHE A 169 18.71 25.54 -16.94
CA PHE A 169 17.33 25.66 -16.48
C PHE A 169 17.15 26.93 -15.64
N PRO A 170 17.25 28.12 -16.26
CA PRO A 170 17.12 29.39 -15.54
C PRO A 170 15.71 29.62 -14.98
N ASN A 171 14.72 28.90 -15.51
CA ASN A 171 13.35 28.88 -15.04
C ASN A 171 12.71 27.51 -15.33
N ILE A 172 11.97 26.93 -14.38
CA ILE A 172 11.26 25.67 -14.58
C ILE A 172 9.81 25.91 -14.98
N ASN A 173 9.42 25.35 -16.12
CA ASN A 173 8.07 25.39 -16.65
C ASN A 173 7.63 24.00 -17.12
N ARG A 174 6.38 23.85 -17.57
CA ARG A 174 5.82 22.55 -17.98
C ARG A 174 6.59 21.86 -19.12
N GLU A 175 7.30 22.61 -19.96
CA GLU A 175 8.02 22.05 -21.11
C GLU A 175 9.37 21.45 -20.72
N ASN A 176 10.04 22.02 -19.70
CA ASN A 176 11.37 21.60 -19.27
C ASN A 176 11.41 20.88 -17.91
N GLU A 177 10.32 20.90 -17.14
CA GLU A 177 10.24 20.28 -15.81
C GLU A 177 10.62 18.80 -15.85
N ASN A 178 10.19 18.07 -16.90
CA ASN A 178 10.52 16.66 -17.02
C ASN A 178 12.04 16.43 -17.15
N PHE A 179 12.70 17.19 -18.02
CA PHE A 179 14.15 17.08 -18.20
C PHE A 179 14.92 17.50 -16.95
N PHE A 180 14.46 18.54 -16.25
CA PHE A 180 15.10 19.02 -15.02
C PHE A 180 15.12 17.94 -13.92
N TYR A 181 13.95 17.38 -13.60
CA TYR A 181 13.80 16.36 -12.56
C TYR A 181 14.52 15.05 -12.93
N GLU A 182 14.50 14.63 -14.21
CA GLU A 182 15.24 13.45 -14.65
C GLU A 182 16.76 13.66 -14.54
N ARG A 183 17.24 14.87 -14.83
CA ARG A 183 18.66 15.20 -14.70
C ARG A 183 19.11 15.20 -13.24
N LEU A 184 18.27 15.69 -12.32
CA LEU A 184 18.52 15.58 -10.88
C LEU A 184 18.52 14.11 -10.42
N MET A 185 17.55 13.30 -10.85
CA MET A 185 17.49 11.87 -10.51
C MET A 185 18.71 11.08 -11.02
N LYS A 186 19.31 11.53 -12.14
CA LYS A 186 20.54 10.97 -12.72
C LYS A 186 21.82 11.30 -11.95
N MET A 187 21.82 12.31 -11.07
CA MET A 187 23.03 12.71 -10.36
C MET A 187 23.52 11.58 -9.46
N PRO A 188 24.81 11.18 -9.56
CA PRO A 188 25.37 10.15 -8.70
C PRO A 188 25.17 10.46 -7.22
N GLY A 189 24.95 9.43 -6.40
CA GLY A 189 24.81 9.61 -4.94
C GLY A 189 23.37 9.80 -4.45
N ASN A 190 22.41 9.95 -5.36
CA ASN A 190 20.99 9.98 -5.01
C ASN A 190 20.42 8.57 -4.74
N THR A 191 19.34 8.50 -3.97
CA THR A 191 18.53 7.29 -3.78
C THR A 191 17.09 7.61 -4.17
N VAL A 192 16.45 6.67 -4.88
CA VAL A 192 15.05 6.78 -5.28
C VAL A 192 14.23 5.79 -4.46
N ILE A 193 13.18 6.28 -3.79
CA ILE A 193 12.17 5.45 -3.16
C ILE A 193 10.98 5.35 -4.12
N LEU A 194 10.65 4.15 -4.59
CA LEU A 194 9.39 3.87 -5.27
C LEU A 194 8.35 3.48 -4.22
N TYR A 195 7.37 4.35 -4.00
CA TYR A 195 6.30 4.15 -3.02
C TYR A 195 5.07 3.51 -3.65
N LEU A 196 4.71 2.33 -3.16
CA LEU A 196 3.59 1.50 -3.56
C LEU A 196 2.52 1.58 -2.47
N HIS A 197 1.42 2.28 -2.75
CA HIS A 197 0.42 2.62 -1.73
C HIS A 197 -0.54 1.47 -1.43
N GLY A 198 -1.15 1.53 -0.23
CA GLY A 198 -2.19 0.60 0.18
C GLY A 198 -3.55 0.81 -0.49
N ASN A 199 -4.53 0.01 -0.10
CA ASN A 199 -5.91 0.12 -0.55
C ASN A 199 -6.52 1.51 -0.23
N THR A 200 -7.54 1.93 -0.98
CA THR A 200 -8.29 3.19 -0.87
C THR A 200 -7.51 4.47 -1.22
N ALA A 201 -8.25 5.55 -1.45
CA ALA A 201 -7.75 6.90 -1.70
C ALA A 201 -6.81 7.00 -2.90
N SER A 202 -5.86 7.94 -2.89
CA SER A 202 -4.91 8.18 -3.98
C SER A 202 -3.52 8.51 -3.43
N ARG A 203 -2.51 8.62 -4.30
CA ARG A 203 -1.14 9.03 -3.93
C ARG A 203 -1.09 10.32 -3.09
N GLY A 204 -2.12 11.17 -3.19
CA GLY A 204 -2.25 12.39 -2.37
C GLY A 204 -2.93 12.23 -1.01
N SER A 205 -3.19 11.02 -0.52
CA SER A 205 -3.82 10.78 0.79
C SER A 205 -2.91 11.24 1.96
N GLY A 206 -3.50 11.87 2.99
CA GLY A 206 -2.78 12.58 4.06
C GLY A 206 -1.59 11.85 4.67
N HIS A 207 -1.78 10.65 5.24
CA HIS A 207 -0.69 9.87 5.86
C HIS A 207 0.47 9.57 4.89
N ARG A 208 0.19 9.42 3.59
CA ARG A 208 1.21 9.16 2.56
C ARG A 208 2.09 10.38 2.34
N LEU A 209 1.50 11.58 2.41
CA LEU A 209 2.24 12.85 2.30
C LEU A 209 3.26 13.00 3.42
N ASP A 210 2.93 12.55 4.64
CA ASP A 210 3.86 12.58 5.76
C ASP A 210 5.04 11.63 5.53
N VAL A 211 4.80 10.46 4.92
CA VAL A 211 5.88 9.55 4.51
C VAL A 211 6.77 10.21 3.45
N TYR A 212 6.17 10.86 2.44
CA TYR A 212 6.94 11.53 1.39
C TYR A 212 7.79 12.67 1.95
N LYS A 213 7.24 13.43 2.90
CA LYS A 213 7.95 14.50 3.61
C LYS A 213 9.10 13.95 4.46
N MET A 214 8.89 12.85 5.17
CA MET A 214 9.96 12.18 5.93
C MET A 214 11.08 11.71 5.00
N LEU A 215 10.75 10.98 3.93
CA LEU A 215 11.74 10.43 2.99
C LEU A 215 12.53 11.51 2.26
N ARG A 216 11.89 12.59 1.81
CA ARG A 216 12.60 13.70 1.16
C ARG A 216 13.48 14.48 2.13
N ASN A 217 13.14 14.50 3.43
CA ASN A 217 13.97 15.11 4.47
C ASN A 217 15.22 14.28 4.75
N LEU A 218 15.14 12.96 4.54
CA LEU A 218 16.30 12.05 4.53
C LEU A 218 17.18 12.17 3.27
N GLY A 219 16.82 13.07 2.35
CA GLY A 219 17.59 13.31 1.13
C GLY A 219 17.24 12.40 -0.05
N TYR A 220 16.11 11.70 -0.01
CA TYR A 220 15.72 10.78 -1.08
C TYR A 220 14.75 11.41 -2.08
N HIS A 221 14.87 10.99 -3.34
CA HIS A 221 13.80 11.18 -4.32
C HIS A 221 12.66 10.22 -3.98
N VAL A 222 11.42 10.68 -4.08
CA VAL A 222 10.25 9.82 -3.90
C VAL A 222 9.46 9.79 -5.20
N VAL A 223 9.23 8.59 -5.74
CA VAL A 223 8.34 8.37 -6.87
C VAL A 223 7.13 7.60 -6.35
N ALA A 224 5.95 8.20 -6.44
CA ALA A 224 4.70 7.60 -5.99
C ALA A 224 3.73 7.52 -7.17
N LEU A 225 3.10 6.37 -7.36
CA LEU A 225 2.08 6.17 -8.40
C LEU A 225 0.69 6.04 -7.81
N ASP A 226 -0.35 6.24 -8.62
CA ASP A 226 -1.64 5.59 -8.43
C ASP A 226 -1.77 4.45 -9.44
N TYR A 227 -2.17 3.26 -8.99
CA TYR A 227 -2.43 2.14 -9.90
C TYR A 227 -3.61 2.46 -10.84
N ARG A 228 -3.78 1.67 -11.90
CA ARG A 228 -5.01 1.70 -12.71
C ARG A 228 -6.25 1.67 -11.81
N GLY A 229 -7.25 2.49 -12.13
CA GLY A 229 -8.47 2.61 -11.33
C GLY A 229 -8.37 3.50 -10.09
N TYR A 230 -7.20 3.97 -9.67
CA TYR A 230 -7.02 4.88 -8.54
C TYR A 230 -6.73 6.32 -8.98
N GLY A 231 -7.11 7.29 -8.16
CA GLY A 231 -6.78 8.71 -8.37
C GLY A 231 -7.23 9.23 -9.74
N ASP A 232 -6.29 9.81 -10.47
CA ASP A 232 -6.45 10.30 -11.84
C ASP A 232 -5.85 9.36 -12.91
N SER A 233 -5.46 8.13 -12.52
CA SER A 233 -5.15 7.05 -13.46
C SER A 233 -6.41 6.61 -14.20
N ASP A 234 -6.24 5.99 -15.38
CA ASP A 234 -7.40 5.58 -16.19
C ASP A 234 -8.32 4.64 -15.38
N PRO A 235 -9.66 4.82 -15.46
CA PRO A 235 -10.63 4.22 -14.54
C PRO A 235 -10.96 2.76 -14.90
N ILE A 236 -9.93 1.91 -14.92
CA ILE A 236 -10.01 0.50 -15.26
C ILE A 236 -10.03 -0.32 -13.97
N SER A 237 -10.87 -1.36 -13.92
CA SER A 237 -10.98 -2.24 -12.75
C SER A 237 -9.63 -2.91 -12.47
N PRO A 238 -9.06 -2.78 -11.26
CA PRO A 238 -7.75 -3.35 -10.97
C PRO A 238 -7.81 -4.88 -10.85
N THR A 239 -6.71 -5.51 -11.25
CA THR A 239 -6.39 -6.92 -11.02
C THR A 239 -5.05 -6.97 -10.27
N GLU A 240 -4.74 -8.09 -9.60
CA GLU A 240 -3.43 -8.24 -8.96
C GLU A 240 -2.29 -8.10 -9.98
N GLU A 241 -2.37 -8.81 -11.11
CA GLU A 241 -1.40 -8.71 -12.20
C GLU A 241 -1.30 -7.29 -12.76
N GLY A 242 -2.44 -6.61 -12.92
CA GLY A 242 -2.51 -5.24 -13.42
C GLY A 242 -1.78 -4.25 -12.53
N VAL A 243 -2.03 -4.26 -11.20
CA VAL A 243 -1.35 -3.33 -10.28
C VAL A 243 0.14 -3.64 -10.13
N VAL A 244 0.55 -4.91 -10.23
CA VAL A 244 1.97 -5.31 -10.26
C VAL A 244 2.64 -4.83 -11.55
N ARG A 245 1.97 -4.95 -12.70
CA ARG A 245 2.45 -4.46 -13.99
C ARG A 245 2.62 -2.94 -14.01
N ASP A 246 1.67 -2.22 -13.38
CA ASP A 246 1.76 -0.77 -13.23
C ASP A 246 3.01 -0.39 -12.41
N ALA A 247 3.25 -1.05 -11.27
CA ALA A 247 4.44 -0.84 -10.44
C ALA A 247 5.75 -1.15 -11.18
N MET A 248 5.80 -2.27 -11.92
CA MET A 248 6.96 -2.65 -12.75
C MET A 248 7.25 -1.63 -13.84
N THR A 249 6.21 -1.05 -14.46
CA THR A 249 6.37 -0.02 -15.49
C THR A 249 7.04 1.23 -14.92
N VAL A 250 6.63 1.66 -13.71
CA VAL A 250 7.26 2.79 -13.02
C VAL A 250 8.69 2.46 -12.60
N TYR A 251 8.94 1.25 -12.07
CA TYR A 251 10.28 0.79 -11.72
C TYR A 251 11.22 0.82 -12.94
N ASN A 252 10.79 0.27 -14.07
CA ASN A 252 11.57 0.27 -15.31
C ASN A 252 11.82 1.69 -15.84
N TYR A 253 10.83 2.58 -15.73
CA TYR A 253 11.01 4.01 -16.05
C TYR A 253 12.13 4.63 -15.21
N ILE A 254 12.14 4.40 -13.89
CA ILE A 254 13.20 4.89 -13.00
C ILE A 254 14.57 4.34 -13.42
N CYS A 255 14.68 3.01 -13.64
CA CYS A 255 15.94 2.37 -14.01
C CYS A 255 16.47 2.79 -15.38
N ASN A 256 15.60 3.18 -16.31
CA ASN A 256 16.00 3.74 -17.60
C ASN A 256 16.54 5.18 -17.49
N ILE A 257 16.16 5.89 -16.44
CA ILE A 257 16.64 7.24 -16.16
C ILE A 257 17.94 7.17 -15.38
N THR A 258 18.01 6.40 -14.32
CA THR A 258 19.13 6.46 -13.35
C THR A 258 19.70 5.10 -13.01
N THR A 259 21.01 5.07 -12.73
CA THR A 259 21.71 3.91 -12.17
C THR A 259 21.76 3.94 -10.65
N ASN A 260 21.23 5.00 -10.03
CA ASN A 260 21.17 5.16 -8.58
C ASN A 260 20.38 4.02 -7.90
N PRO A 261 20.70 3.73 -6.63
CA PRO A 261 19.94 2.81 -5.79
C PRO A 261 18.45 3.12 -5.78
N VAL A 262 17.62 2.11 -6.09
CA VAL A 262 16.16 2.16 -5.95
C VAL A 262 15.76 1.28 -4.76
N ILE A 263 14.95 1.82 -3.86
CA ILE A 263 14.34 1.09 -2.74
C ILE A 263 12.84 1.10 -2.95
N ILE A 264 12.19 -0.04 -2.70
CA ILE A 264 10.74 -0.15 -2.79
C ILE A 264 10.15 0.06 -1.39
N TRP A 265 9.14 0.90 -1.26
CA TRP A 265 8.34 1.03 -0.05
C TRP A 265 6.92 0.61 -0.35
N GLY A 266 6.49 -0.54 0.18
CA GLY A 266 5.09 -0.99 0.10
C GLY A 266 4.36 -0.72 1.40
N HIS A 267 3.16 -0.15 1.33
CA HIS A 267 2.27 -0.01 2.50
C HIS A 267 0.99 -0.83 2.31
N SER A 268 0.60 -1.63 3.30
CA SER A 268 -0.65 -2.41 3.28
C SER A 268 -0.76 -3.24 1.98
N LEU A 269 -1.79 -3.07 1.15
CA LEU A 269 -1.91 -3.71 -0.18
C LEU A 269 -0.63 -3.59 -1.03
N GLY A 270 0.05 -2.45 -0.97
CA GLY A 270 1.30 -2.19 -1.69
C GLY A 270 2.46 -3.12 -1.27
N THR A 271 2.39 -3.76 -0.11
CA THR A 271 3.36 -4.78 0.32
C THR A 271 3.25 -6.06 -0.54
N GLY A 272 2.01 -6.49 -0.82
CA GLY A 272 1.74 -7.59 -1.74
C GLY A 272 2.21 -7.29 -3.16
N VAL A 273 1.94 -6.07 -3.63
CA VAL A 273 2.42 -5.59 -4.94
C VAL A 273 3.96 -5.58 -4.98
N ALA A 274 4.61 -5.08 -3.93
CA ALA A 274 6.07 -5.04 -3.83
C ALA A 274 6.68 -6.44 -3.90
N THR A 275 6.22 -7.38 -3.07
CA THR A 275 6.78 -8.74 -3.03
C THR A 275 6.59 -9.47 -4.36
N ASN A 276 5.41 -9.36 -4.97
CA ASN A 276 5.13 -9.98 -6.27
C ASN A 276 6.00 -9.36 -7.37
N MET A 277 6.11 -8.02 -7.42
CA MET A 277 7.01 -7.33 -8.35
C MET A 277 8.46 -7.81 -8.23
N LEU A 278 9.01 -7.90 -7.01
CA LEU A 278 10.39 -8.36 -6.81
C LEU A 278 10.58 -9.82 -7.22
N SER A 279 9.61 -10.68 -6.94
CA SER A 279 9.60 -12.07 -7.43
C SER A 279 9.65 -12.12 -8.96
N GLN A 280 8.79 -11.36 -9.64
CA GLN A 280 8.77 -11.33 -11.11
C GLN A 280 10.07 -10.80 -11.71
N LEU A 281 10.64 -9.73 -11.13
CA LEU A 281 11.94 -9.21 -11.55
C LEU A 281 13.03 -10.28 -11.41
N ASN A 282 13.07 -11.01 -10.28
CA ASN A 282 14.03 -12.09 -10.09
C ASN A 282 13.81 -13.25 -11.07
N TYR A 283 12.55 -13.65 -11.30
CA TYR A 283 12.18 -14.70 -12.25
C TYR A 283 12.61 -14.35 -13.68
N MET A 284 12.45 -13.10 -14.10
CA MET A 284 12.89 -12.61 -15.41
C MET A 284 14.40 -12.32 -15.49
N ASN A 285 15.14 -12.52 -14.40
CA ASN A 285 16.57 -12.18 -14.29
C ASN A 285 16.86 -10.70 -14.60
N GLU A 286 15.92 -9.82 -14.22
CA GLU A 286 16.06 -8.38 -14.31
C GLU A 286 16.81 -7.83 -13.10
N LYS A 287 17.48 -6.68 -13.28
CA LYS A 287 18.16 -6.01 -12.17
C LYS A 287 17.12 -5.54 -11.15
N GLY A 288 17.09 -6.20 -9.99
CA GLY A 288 16.19 -5.83 -8.90
C GLY A 288 16.63 -4.60 -8.10
N PRO A 289 15.74 -4.06 -7.25
CA PRO A 289 16.03 -2.92 -6.37
C PRO A 289 17.11 -3.29 -5.33
N LYS A 290 17.56 -2.31 -4.55
CA LYS A 290 18.56 -2.50 -3.49
C LYS A 290 17.97 -3.00 -2.16
N GLY A 291 16.66 -2.90 -1.98
CA GLY A 291 15.96 -3.33 -0.78
C GLY A 291 14.47 -3.05 -0.89
N VAL A 292 13.71 -3.65 0.02
CA VAL A 292 12.27 -3.42 0.14
C VAL A 292 11.89 -3.16 1.61
N ILE A 293 11.07 -2.13 1.80
CA ILE A 293 10.45 -1.77 3.08
C ILE A 293 8.98 -2.14 2.98
N LEU A 294 8.51 -2.98 3.89
CA LEU A 294 7.14 -3.49 3.96
C LEU A 294 6.47 -2.94 5.22
N GLU A 295 5.63 -1.94 5.05
CA GLU A 295 4.88 -1.29 6.13
C GLU A 295 3.48 -1.89 6.28
N SER A 296 3.18 -2.40 7.47
CA SER A 296 1.96 -3.13 7.82
C SER A 296 1.61 -4.24 6.81
N PRO A 297 2.53 -5.20 6.56
CA PRO A 297 2.30 -6.24 5.58
C PRO A 297 1.36 -7.33 6.08
N PHE A 298 0.86 -8.13 5.14
CA PHE A 298 0.09 -9.34 5.37
C PHE A 298 0.71 -10.54 4.65
N THR A 299 0.32 -11.76 5.00
CA THR A 299 0.83 -12.99 4.34
C THR A 299 0.19 -13.21 2.98
N ASN A 300 -1.14 -13.20 2.92
CA ASN A 300 -1.95 -13.27 1.71
C ASN A 300 -3.37 -12.73 2.00
N ILE A 301 -4.15 -12.39 0.97
CA ILE A 301 -5.51 -11.83 1.14
C ILE A 301 -6.45 -12.77 1.89
N ARG A 302 -6.28 -14.09 1.72
CA ARG A 302 -7.13 -15.07 2.42
C ARG A 302 -6.93 -14.97 3.93
N ASP A 303 -5.69 -14.87 4.38
CA ASP A 303 -5.34 -14.80 5.79
C ASP A 303 -5.70 -13.43 6.36
N GLU A 304 -5.51 -12.35 5.59
CA GLU A 304 -5.97 -10.99 5.93
C GLU A 304 -7.48 -10.96 6.19
N ILE A 305 -8.29 -11.43 5.24
CA ILE A 305 -9.75 -11.52 5.39
C ILE A 305 -10.17 -12.36 6.62
N ARG A 306 -9.53 -13.52 6.85
CA ARG A 306 -9.90 -14.42 7.96
C ARG A 306 -9.50 -13.89 9.32
N GLN A 307 -8.39 -13.15 9.41
CA GLN A 307 -7.88 -12.60 10.66
C GLN A 307 -8.43 -11.21 10.96
N HIS A 308 -8.99 -10.52 9.97
CA HIS A 308 -9.61 -9.21 10.13
C HIS A 308 -10.68 -9.22 11.24
N PRO A 309 -10.77 -8.19 12.11
CA PRO A 309 -11.70 -8.16 13.23
C PRO A 309 -13.17 -8.40 12.85
N PHE A 310 -13.61 -7.91 11.68
CA PHE A 310 -14.95 -8.14 11.13
C PHE A 310 -15.27 -9.62 10.87
N ALA A 311 -14.27 -10.45 10.52
CA ALA A 311 -14.49 -11.87 10.24
C ALA A 311 -14.59 -12.71 11.51
N ARG A 312 -14.17 -12.21 12.69
CA ARG A 312 -14.20 -12.95 13.97
C ARG A 312 -15.51 -13.69 14.27
N PRO A 313 -16.71 -13.08 14.13
CA PRO A 313 -17.97 -13.79 14.38
C PRO A 313 -18.31 -14.86 13.34
N PHE A 314 -17.71 -14.83 12.15
CA PHE A 314 -18.15 -15.64 11.00
C PHE A 314 -17.08 -16.62 10.48
N LYS A 315 -15.79 -16.42 10.82
CA LYS A 315 -14.66 -17.15 10.23
C LYS A 315 -14.67 -18.67 10.44
N HIS A 316 -15.38 -19.15 11.46
CA HIS A 316 -15.51 -20.59 11.75
C HIS A 316 -16.72 -21.23 11.08
N LEU A 317 -17.53 -20.45 10.36
CA LEU A 317 -18.72 -20.96 9.69
C LEU A 317 -18.31 -21.58 8.33
N PRO A 318 -18.75 -22.81 8.00
CA PRO A 318 -18.35 -23.49 6.76
C PRO A 318 -18.64 -22.69 5.47
N TRP A 319 -19.67 -21.85 5.50
CA TRP A 319 -20.02 -21.01 4.35
C TRP A 319 -19.01 -19.89 4.12
N PHE A 320 -18.37 -19.33 5.15
CA PHE A 320 -17.45 -18.18 5.02
C PHE A 320 -16.29 -18.50 4.07
N ASP A 321 -15.69 -19.67 4.23
CA ASP A 321 -14.61 -20.12 3.36
C ASP A 321 -15.09 -20.37 1.92
N LEU A 322 -16.27 -20.98 1.78
CA LEU A 322 -16.87 -21.27 0.49
C LEU A 322 -17.27 -20.00 -0.26
N THR A 323 -17.77 -18.98 0.43
CA THR A 323 -18.34 -17.80 -0.22
C THR A 323 -17.39 -16.63 -0.31
N ILE A 324 -16.42 -16.49 0.61
CA ILE A 324 -15.52 -15.33 0.66
C ILE A 324 -14.08 -15.71 0.29
N ALA A 325 -13.45 -16.58 1.07
CA ALA A 325 -12.03 -16.89 0.93
C ALA A 325 -11.68 -17.60 -0.39
N ARG A 326 -12.42 -18.68 -0.73
CA ARG A 326 -12.13 -19.46 -1.95
C ARG A 326 -12.34 -18.64 -3.23
N PRO A 327 -13.44 -17.89 -3.42
CA PRO A 327 -13.65 -17.12 -4.64
C PRO A 327 -12.56 -16.08 -4.90
N MET A 328 -12.10 -15.36 -3.87
CA MET A 328 -10.98 -14.41 -4.00
C MET A 328 -9.74 -15.09 -4.57
N TYR A 329 -9.40 -16.26 -4.02
CA TYR A 329 -8.23 -17.02 -4.43
C TYR A 329 -8.36 -17.62 -5.84
N SER A 330 -9.54 -18.14 -6.18
CA SER A 330 -9.87 -18.70 -7.49
C SER A 330 -9.89 -17.65 -8.60
N ASN A 331 -10.19 -16.40 -8.27
CA ASN A 331 -10.26 -15.28 -9.22
C ASN A 331 -8.95 -14.46 -9.27
N SER A 332 -7.82 -15.07 -8.88
CA SER A 332 -6.48 -14.48 -8.95
C SER A 332 -6.34 -13.15 -8.18
N LEU A 333 -6.95 -13.09 -7.00
CA LEU A 333 -6.83 -11.97 -6.04
C LEU A 333 -6.22 -12.50 -4.74
N ARG A 334 -4.95 -12.90 -4.81
CA ARG A 334 -4.28 -13.70 -3.79
C ARG A 334 -3.27 -12.88 -2.97
N PHE A 335 -2.46 -12.05 -3.64
CA PHE A 335 -1.34 -11.28 -3.09
C PHE A 335 -0.49 -12.14 -2.15
N GLU A 336 0.10 -13.20 -2.70
CA GLU A 336 0.80 -14.27 -1.96
C GLU A 336 2.19 -13.84 -1.47
N SER A 337 2.26 -12.81 -0.62
CA SER A 337 3.52 -12.34 -0.04
C SER A 337 4.28 -13.44 0.69
N ASP A 338 3.57 -14.38 1.31
CA ASP A 338 4.15 -15.58 1.94
C ASP A 338 4.90 -16.50 0.97
N GLN A 339 4.47 -16.57 -0.30
CA GLN A 339 5.22 -17.26 -1.36
C GLN A 339 6.34 -16.37 -1.89
N HIS A 340 5.98 -15.16 -2.33
CA HIS A 340 6.88 -14.25 -3.06
C HIS A 340 8.08 -13.78 -2.25
N ILE A 341 7.97 -13.67 -0.93
CA ILE A 341 9.09 -13.24 -0.07
C ILE A 341 10.31 -14.17 -0.13
N SER A 342 10.08 -15.41 -0.57
CA SER A 342 11.09 -16.46 -0.73
C SER A 342 11.71 -16.49 -2.13
N GLU A 343 11.30 -15.58 -3.02
CA GLU A 343 11.61 -15.65 -4.46
C GLU A 343 12.56 -14.53 -4.92
N PHE A 344 13.07 -13.68 -4.01
CA PHE A 344 13.99 -12.59 -4.34
C PHE A 344 15.04 -12.36 -3.25
N ARG A 345 16.24 -11.90 -3.61
CA ARG A 345 17.42 -11.88 -2.73
C ARG A 345 17.60 -10.58 -1.93
N GLN A 346 16.87 -9.52 -2.28
CA GLN A 346 17.03 -8.19 -1.70
C GLN A 346 16.73 -8.17 -0.20
N PRO A 347 17.43 -7.34 0.60
CA PRO A 347 17.15 -7.17 2.01
C PRO A 347 15.73 -6.62 2.22
N ILE A 348 15.13 -7.01 3.33
CA ILE A 348 13.75 -6.69 3.69
C ILE A 348 13.75 -6.00 5.04
N MET A 349 13.05 -4.89 5.15
CA MET A 349 12.67 -4.29 6.42
C MET A 349 11.15 -4.33 6.56
N ILE A 350 10.66 -4.99 7.61
CA ILE A 350 9.24 -5.04 7.95
C ILE A 350 8.98 -4.07 9.09
N LEU A 351 7.97 -3.20 8.94
CA LEU A 351 7.51 -2.26 9.95
C LEU A 351 6.07 -2.61 10.30
N HIS A 352 5.74 -2.84 11.57
CA HIS A 352 4.36 -3.14 11.97
C HIS A 352 4.04 -2.63 13.39
N ALA A 353 2.94 -1.88 13.51
CA ALA A 353 2.38 -1.45 14.78
C ALA A 353 1.48 -2.55 15.39
N GLU A 354 1.59 -2.76 16.69
CA GLU A 354 0.78 -3.75 17.41
C GLU A 354 -0.70 -3.42 17.49
N ASP A 355 -1.04 -2.13 17.44
CA ASP A 355 -2.41 -1.61 17.46
C ASP A 355 -3.01 -1.47 16.05
N ASP A 356 -2.42 -2.14 15.06
CA ASP A 356 -3.01 -2.24 13.72
C ASP A 356 -4.26 -3.15 13.72
N TYR A 357 -5.42 -2.50 13.69
CA TYR A 357 -6.72 -3.16 13.60
C TYR A 357 -7.20 -3.40 12.17
N VAL A 358 -6.49 -2.88 11.16
CA VAL A 358 -6.81 -3.08 9.74
C VAL A 358 -6.11 -4.35 9.26
N VAL A 359 -4.79 -4.41 9.43
CA VAL A 359 -3.98 -5.60 9.14
C VAL A 359 -3.41 -6.10 10.46
N PRO A 360 -3.95 -7.18 11.05
CA PRO A 360 -3.50 -7.68 12.35
C PRO A 360 -1.99 -7.90 12.39
N PHE A 361 -1.32 -7.39 13.44
CA PHE A 361 0.12 -7.50 13.67
C PHE A 361 0.69 -8.91 13.48
N GLN A 362 -0.09 -9.93 13.84
CA GLN A 362 0.30 -11.34 13.72
C GLN A 362 0.64 -11.74 12.28
N LEU A 363 -0.01 -11.13 11.28
CA LEU A 363 0.25 -11.44 9.87
C LEU A 363 1.64 -10.94 9.43
N GLY A 364 2.03 -9.72 9.81
CA GLY A 364 3.35 -9.20 9.49
C GLY A 364 4.45 -9.97 10.22
N TYR A 365 4.23 -10.34 11.49
CA TYR A 365 5.15 -11.20 12.22
C TYR A 365 5.25 -12.61 11.62
N GLN A 366 4.13 -13.18 11.16
CA GLN A 366 4.13 -14.46 10.47
C GLN A 366 4.90 -14.38 9.14
N LEU A 367 4.73 -13.32 8.36
CA LEU A 367 5.48 -13.10 7.13
C LEU A 367 6.99 -12.99 7.40
N TYR A 368 7.39 -12.29 8.48
CA TYR A 368 8.77 -12.23 8.94
C TYR A 368 9.34 -13.62 9.24
N ARG A 369 8.59 -14.44 9.98
CA ARG A 369 8.99 -15.83 10.30
C ARG A 369 9.17 -16.67 9.03
N ILE A 370 8.22 -16.59 8.10
CA ILE A 370 8.31 -17.28 6.81
C ILE A 370 9.59 -16.86 6.09
N ALA A 371 9.86 -15.56 5.98
CA ALA A 371 11.05 -15.05 5.31
C ALA A 371 12.35 -15.59 5.94
N LEU A 372 12.45 -15.66 7.27
CA LEU A 372 13.61 -16.23 7.95
C LEU A 372 13.77 -17.73 7.70
N ASP A 373 12.66 -18.47 7.62
CA ASP A 373 12.67 -19.92 7.50
C ASP A 373 12.90 -20.39 6.05
N THR A 374 12.51 -19.60 5.04
CA THR A 374 12.54 -20.00 3.62
C THR A 374 13.67 -19.36 2.80
N ARG A 375 14.13 -18.15 3.15
CA ARG A 375 15.14 -17.44 2.35
C ARG A 375 16.54 -18.02 2.54
N GLY A 376 17.36 -17.93 1.49
CA GLY A 376 18.74 -18.38 1.54
C GLY A 376 19.58 -17.59 2.54
N LYS A 377 20.46 -18.27 3.30
CA LYS A 377 21.34 -17.64 4.30
C LYS A 377 22.30 -16.59 3.74
N SER A 378 22.58 -16.63 2.43
CA SER A 378 23.43 -15.67 1.72
C SER A 378 22.65 -14.50 1.12
N TRP A 379 21.32 -14.47 1.25
CA TRP A 379 20.49 -13.39 0.73
C TRP A 379 20.51 -12.20 1.69
N GLY A 380 20.02 -11.05 1.21
CA GLY A 380 19.86 -9.87 2.04
C GLY A 380 19.02 -10.18 3.29
N PRO A 381 19.41 -9.64 4.45
CA PRO A 381 18.76 -9.94 5.73
C PRO A 381 17.31 -9.47 5.77
N VAL A 382 16.58 -10.02 6.75
CA VAL A 382 15.20 -9.63 7.04
C VAL A 382 15.19 -8.99 8.43
N GLU A 383 14.85 -7.72 8.49
CA GLU A 383 14.69 -6.93 9.71
C GLU A 383 13.21 -6.77 10.04
N PHE A 384 12.84 -6.86 11.31
CA PHE A 384 11.48 -6.63 11.78
C PHE A 384 11.48 -5.59 12.90
N HIS A 385 10.86 -4.44 12.64
CA HIS A 385 10.70 -3.36 13.61
C HIS A 385 9.25 -3.32 14.08
N ARG A 386 9.09 -3.65 15.36
CA ARG A 386 7.81 -3.67 16.07
C ARG A 386 7.59 -2.31 16.71
N PHE A 387 6.41 -1.72 16.49
CA PHE A 387 6.00 -0.49 17.18
C PHE A 387 4.93 -0.81 18.22
N GLU A 388 5.19 -0.44 19.47
CA GLU A 388 4.32 -0.79 20.60
C GLU A 388 2.94 -0.15 20.50
N ALA A 389 1.91 -0.89 20.93
CA ALA A 389 0.51 -0.45 20.86
C ALA A 389 0.23 0.83 21.69
N SER A 390 1.05 1.12 22.69
CA SER A 390 1.00 2.33 23.52
C SER A 390 1.22 3.62 22.73
N HIS A 391 1.86 3.56 21.58
CA HIS A 391 2.15 4.73 20.76
C HIS A 391 1.00 5.15 19.84
N HIS A 392 -0.02 4.30 19.68
CA HIS A 392 -1.23 4.61 18.92
C HIS A 392 -0.99 4.95 17.42
N TYR A 393 0.00 4.30 16.80
CA TYR A 393 0.30 4.52 15.37
C TYR A 393 -0.70 3.81 14.44
N GLY A 394 -1.26 2.68 14.89
CA GLY A 394 -2.18 1.86 14.12
C GLY A 394 -1.67 1.55 12.70
N HIS A 395 -2.60 1.50 11.74
CA HIS A 395 -2.29 1.06 10.37
C HIS A 395 -1.50 2.06 9.51
N LYS A 396 -1.51 3.36 9.86
CA LYS A 396 -1.12 4.44 8.92
C LYS A 396 -0.10 5.42 9.45
N TYR A 397 0.16 5.44 10.76
CA TYR A 397 0.87 6.54 11.40
C TYR A 397 2.22 6.14 11.99
N ILE A 398 2.79 5.01 11.57
CA ILE A 398 4.17 4.60 11.91
C ILE A 398 5.16 5.72 11.51
N VAL A 399 4.84 6.50 10.46
CA VAL A 399 5.62 7.68 10.05
C VAL A 399 5.86 8.72 11.14
N HIS A 400 5.01 8.76 12.17
CA HIS A 400 5.17 9.67 13.30
C HIS A 400 6.07 9.11 14.42
N ALA A 401 6.61 7.90 14.25
CA ALA A 401 7.58 7.34 15.16
C ALA A 401 8.92 8.08 15.07
N PRO A 402 9.47 8.60 16.20
CA PRO A 402 10.69 9.40 16.19
C PRO A 402 11.93 8.61 15.74
N GLU A 403 11.93 7.28 15.93
CA GLU A 403 12.99 6.37 15.51
C GLU A 403 12.95 6.02 14.02
N LEU A 404 11.79 6.15 13.35
CA LEU A 404 11.62 5.69 11.98
C LEU A 404 12.61 6.32 10.98
N PRO A 405 12.87 7.65 10.99
CA PRO A 405 13.80 8.24 10.04
C PRO A 405 15.20 7.63 10.13
N GLU A 406 15.66 7.31 11.34
CA GLU A 406 16.97 6.70 11.58
C GLU A 406 16.99 5.22 11.15
N LEU A 407 15.92 4.46 11.42
CA LEU A 407 15.78 3.08 10.91
C LEU A 407 15.87 3.03 9.38
N VAL A 408 15.13 3.92 8.71
CA VAL A 408 15.13 4.02 7.24
C VAL A 408 16.50 4.42 6.72
N LYS A 409 17.14 5.43 7.33
CA LYS A 409 18.47 5.88 6.94
C LYS A 409 19.51 4.77 7.08
N ASN A 410 19.45 3.99 8.17
CA ASN A 410 20.37 2.87 8.41
C ASN A 410 20.15 1.73 7.42
N PHE A 411 18.89 1.35 7.16
CA PHE A 411 18.58 0.32 6.17
C PHE A 411 19.07 0.72 4.78
N VAL A 412 18.72 1.93 4.33
CA VAL A 412 19.13 2.43 3.01
C VAL A 412 20.64 2.55 2.93
N GLY A 413 21.30 3.13 3.95
CA GLY A 413 22.74 3.33 3.98
C GLY A 413 23.54 2.03 3.98
N THR A 414 23.09 1.03 4.74
CA THR A 414 23.75 -0.28 4.86
C THR A 414 23.72 -1.03 3.54
N TYR A 415 22.56 -1.10 2.87
CA TYR A 415 22.40 -1.95 1.68
C TYR A 415 22.54 -1.21 0.36
N ARG A 416 22.84 0.09 0.40
CA ARG A 416 22.94 0.97 -0.77
C ARG A 416 23.81 0.39 -1.88
N ASN A 417 24.98 -0.13 -1.51
CA ASN A 417 26.04 -0.57 -2.42
C ASN A 417 26.15 -2.09 -2.51
N GLU A 418 25.38 -2.82 -1.71
CA GLU A 418 25.42 -4.28 -1.66
C GLU A 418 24.87 -4.92 -2.95
N VAL A 419 25.36 -6.11 -3.26
CA VAL A 419 24.94 -6.92 -4.42
C VAL A 419 24.59 -8.31 -3.90
N PHE A 420 23.35 -8.74 -4.16
CA PHE A 420 22.78 -9.99 -3.62
C PHE A 420 22.38 -10.96 -4.72
#